data_AF-A0A7J4HG10-F1
#
_entry.id   AF-A0A7J4HG10-F1
#
_cell.length_a   1.000
_cell.length_b   1.000
_cell.length_c   1.000
_cell.angle_alpha   90.00
_cell.angle_beta   90.00
_cell.angle_gamma   90.00
#
_symmetry.space_group_name_H-M   'P 1'
#
loop_
_entity.id
_entity.type
_entity.pdbx_description
1 polymer ?
#
loop_
_entity_poly.entity_id
_entity_poly.type
_entity_poly.pdbx_seq_one_letter_code
_entity_poly.pdbx_strand_id
1 'polypeptide(L)' 'MKAFRVHGSYRAAKRRNQPFSVDIVATDEDGAKEKILSTFGSKHRVTRRFIL' A
#
# COMPACT_ATOMS: atom_id res chain seq x y z
N MET A 1 -10.53 -5.83 -15.57
CA MET A 1 -10.19 -5.73 -14.13
C MET A 1 -9.56 -7.03 -13.68
N LYS A 2 -8.53 -6.96 -12.84
CA LYS A 2 -7.83 -8.12 -12.26
C LYS A 2 -7.70 -7.91 -10.75
N ALA A 3 -7.61 -9.02 -10.02
CA ALA A 3 -7.25 -9.00 -8.60
C ALA A 3 -5.73 -9.12 -8.49
N PHE A 4 -5.12 -8.21 -7.73
CA PHE A 4 -3.70 -8.18 -7.44
C PHE A 4 -3.52 -8.40 -5.94
N ARG A 5 -2.66 -9.35 -5.58
CA ARG A 5 -2.20 -9.49 -4.20
C ARG A 5 -0.94 -8.68 -4.02
N VAL A 6 -1.00 -7.68 -3.14
CA VAL A 6 0.13 -6.79 -2.85
C VAL A 6 0.69 -7.14 -1.48
N HIS A 7 1.99 -7.43 -1.47
CA HIS A 7 2.78 -7.61 -0.26
C HIS A 7 3.74 -6.43 -0.13
N GLY A 8 3.89 -5.93 1.09
CA GLY A 8 4.81 -4.84 1.36
C GLY A 8 4.91 -4.55 2.84
N SER A 9 5.55 -3.45 3.19
CA SER A 9 5.57 -2.93 4.55
C SER A 9 5.41 -1.42 4.55
N TYR A 10 4.90 -0.86 5.64
CA TYR A 10 4.87 0.58 5.81
C TYR A 10 5.37 1.01 7.18
N ARG A 11 5.89 2.22 7.29
CA ARG A 11 6.35 2.77 8.57
C ARG A 11 5.14 3.23 9.41
N ALA A 12 4.66 2.36 10.30
CA ALA A 12 3.52 2.63 11.17
C ALA A 12 3.86 3.54 12.38
N ALA A 13 5.14 3.60 12.76
CA ALA A 13 5.64 4.42 13.86
C ALA A 13 7.10 4.85 13.60
N LYS A 14 7.66 5.72 14.45
CA LYS A 14 8.99 6.36 14.27
C LYS A 14 10.11 5.41 13.83
N ARG A 15 10.08 4.13 14.24
CA ARG A 15 11.10 3.12 13.89
C ARG A 15 10.56 1.71 13.58
N ARG A 16 9.26 1.55 13.32
CA ARG A 16 8.68 0.22 13.07
C ARG A 16 8.10 0.13 11.67
N ASN A 17 8.64 -0.78 10.88
CA ASN A 17 8.03 -1.22 9.64
C ASN A 17 7.01 -2.32 9.98
N GLN A 18 5.76 -2.13 9.54
CA GLN A 18 4.67 -3.08 9.71
C GLN A 18 4.41 -3.75 8.35
N PRO A 19 4.56 -5.08 8.23
CA PRO A 19 4.20 -5.78 7.00
C PRO A 19 2.69 -5.75 6.76
N PHE A 20 2.31 -5.81 5.49
CA PHE A 20 0.93 -5.93 5.05
C PHE A 20 0.82 -6.88 3.85
N SER A 21 -0.38 -7.44 3.69
CA SER A 21 -0.80 -8.28 2.58
C SER A 21 -2.25 -7.93 2.28
N VAL A 22 -2.52 -7.34 1.13
CA VAL A 22 -3.88 -6.90 0.76
C VAL A 22 -4.17 -7.26 -0.70
N ASP A 23 -5.41 -7.68 -0.94
CA ASP A 23 -5.91 -7.96 -2.27
C ASP A 23 -6.66 -6.73 -2.78
N ILE A 24 -6.28 -6.26 -3.96
CA ILE A 24 -6.86 -5.06 -4.58
C ILE A 24 -7.31 -5.35 -6.00
N VAL A 25 -8.46 -4.79 -6.38
CA VAL A 25 -8.95 -4.88 -7.76
C VAL A 25 -8.52 -3.63 -8.51
N ALA A 26 -7.78 -3.81 -9.60
CA ALA A 26 -7.29 -2.74 -10.45
C ALA A 26 -7.36 -3.12 -11.94
N THR A 27 -7.15 -2.14 -12.82
CA THR A 27 -7.04 -2.36 -14.27
C THR A 27 -5.71 -3.00 -14.64
N ASP A 28 -4.65 -2.56 -13.99
CA ASP A 28 -3.25 -2.88 -14.23
C ASP A 28 -2.43 -2.74 -12.93
N GLU A 29 -1.14 -3.04 -13.00
CA GLU A 29 -0.24 -3.00 -11.86
C GLU A 29 -0.02 -1.58 -11.31
N ASP A 30 0.04 -0.57 -12.18
CA ASP A 30 0.27 0.83 -11.76
C ASP A 30 -0.96 1.40 -11.04
N GLY A 31 -2.17 1.09 -11.51
CA GLY A 31 -3.41 1.39 -10.83
C GLY A 31 -3.53 0.66 -9.50
N ALA A 32 -2.99 -0.55 -9.40
CA ALA A 32 -2.85 -1.28 -8.14
C ALA A 32 -1.92 -0.53 -7.16
N LYS A 33 -0.74 -0.07 -7.62
CA LYS A 33 0.20 0.72 -6.81
C LYS A 33 -0.42 2.04 -6.34
N GLU A 34 -1.05 2.81 -7.22
CA GLU A 34 -1.70 4.08 -6.86
C GLU A 34 -2.81 3.89 -5.80
N LYS A 35 -3.58 2.81 -5.90
CA LYS A 35 -4.59 2.45 -4.86
C LYS A 35 -3.94 2.19 -3.51
N ILE A 36 -2.88 1.38 -3.45
CA ILE A 36 -2.13 1.10 -2.21
C ILE A 36 -1.62 2.40 -1.59
N LEU A 37 -0.91 3.21 -2.38
CA LEU A 37 -0.34 4.48 -1.92
C LEU A 37 -1.42 5.42 -1.37
N SER A 38 -2.58 5.48 -2.04
CA SER A 38 -3.72 6.31 -1.63
C SER A 38 -4.41 5.78 -0.37
N THR A 39 -4.59 4.47 -0.24
CA THR A 39 -5.21 3.84 0.94
C THR A 39 -4.34 4.03 2.19
N PHE A 40 -3.03 3.79 2.11
CA PHE A 40 -2.14 4.01 3.25
C PHE A 40 -1.94 5.50 3.58
N GLY A 41 -1.95 6.37 2.58
CA GLY A 41 -1.93 7.82 2.79
C GLY A 41 -3.16 8.34 3.54
N SER A 42 -4.36 7.88 3.16
CA SER A 42 -5.62 8.36 3.75
C SER A 42 -5.93 7.69 5.10
N LYS A 43 -5.89 6.36 5.17
CA LYS A 43 -6.31 5.59 6.35
C LYS A 43 -5.25 5.53 7.44
N HIS A 44 -3.97 5.51 7.06
CA HIS A 44 -2.85 5.33 7.99
C HIS A 44 -1.96 6.56 8.12
N ARG A 45 -2.26 7.66 7.39
CA ARG A 45 -1.47 8.92 7.40
C ARG A 45 0.01 8.69 7.06
N VAL A 46 0.30 7.72 6.19
CA VAL A 46 1.66 7.36 5.81
C VAL A 46 2.07 8.13 4.56
N THR A 47 3.21 8.83 4.61
CA THR A 47 3.80 9.43 3.41
C THR A 47 4.23 8.35 2.42
N ARG A 48 3.99 8.54 1.12
CA ARG A 48 4.29 7.55 0.05
C ARG A 48 5.70 6.94 0.13
N ARG A 49 6.72 7.73 0.50
CA ARG A 49 8.13 7.27 0.69
C ARG A 49 8.35 6.23 1.79
N PHE A 50 7.37 6.02 2.66
CA PHE A 50 7.44 5.10 3.79
C PHE A 50 6.63 3.83 3.56
N ILE A 51 6.18 3.59 2.32
CA ILE A 51 5.55 2.36 1.86
C ILE A 51 6.60 1.65 1.00
N LEU A 52 6.97 0.43 1.39
CA LEU A 52 8.06 -0.37 0.84
C LEU A 52 7.52 -1.68 0.26
#